data_AF-A0A6P6X684-F1
#
_entry.id   AF-A0A6P6X684-F1
#
_cell.length_a   1.000
_cell.length_b   1.000
_cell.length_c   1.000
_cell.angle_alpha   90.00
_cell.angle_beta   90.00
_cell.angle_gamma   90.00
#
_symmetry.space_group_name_H-M   'P 1'
#
loop_
_entity.id
_entity.type
_entity.pdbx_description
1 polymer ?
#
loop_
_entity_poly.entity_id
_entity_poly.type
_entity_poly.pdbx_seq_one_letter_code
_entity_poly.pdbx_strand_id
1 'polypeptide(L)'
;MIWKAEFGSKLDYILELHAKDTSEIDESYELCSFDKNSDSEDSGESSMFMKDEEFDKRLTMILACLVVASARRLLFRETLKDHQTLQNVTISDEKQIGTFSMNRRQIEEFKRGMNSRDWIKKTLMESDKSTPFFRMKVWDVPELKLSRCTMKGVTLVVIERIEEENKKVEESWDWVVKTFDGEAEKEKVFNEAVRKLFEKKRSYISREMNSSFDILQ
;
A
#
# COMPACT_ATOMS: atom_id res chain seq x y z
N MET A 1 1.83 4.86 10.21
CA MET A 1 2.04 4.20 8.92
C MET A 1 1.97 2.69 9.05
N ILE A 2 1.17 2.06 8.19
CA ILE A 2 1.11 0.62 7.93
C ILE A 2 0.94 0.47 6.41
N TRP A 3 1.59 -0.52 5.81
CA TRP A 3 1.51 -0.74 4.37
C TRP A 3 1.38 -2.23 4.03
N LYS A 4 0.75 -2.51 2.88
CA LYS A 4 0.67 -3.85 2.31
C LYS A 4 0.92 -3.82 0.82
N ALA A 5 1.64 -4.82 0.34
CA ALA A 5 1.89 -5.03 -1.07
C ALA A 5 1.57 -6.46 -1.47
N GLU A 6 0.91 -6.61 -2.62
CA GLU A 6 0.67 -7.90 -3.25
C GLU A 6 1.32 -7.96 -4.64
N PHE A 7 1.82 -9.15 -4.95
CA PHE A 7 2.53 -9.41 -6.19
C PHE A 7 2.05 -10.72 -6.80
N GLY A 8 1.85 -10.74 -8.11
CA GLY A 8 1.96 -11.97 -8.88
C GLY A 8 3.36 -12.10 -9.49
N SER A 9 3.39 -12.22 -10.82
CA SER A 9 4.64 -12.07 -11.58
C SER A 9 5.19 -10.64 -11.59
N LYS A 10 4.37 -9.64 -11.25
CA LYS A 10 4.68 -8.21 -11.13
C LYS A 10 3.91 -7.65 -9.93
N LEU A 11 4.09 -6.37 -9.60
CA LEU A 11 3.27 -5.70 -8.58
C LEU A 11 1.81 -5.71 -9.03
N ASP A 12 0.89 -6.16 -8.18
CA ASP A 12 -0.55 -6.02 -8.40
C ASP A 12 -1.01 -4.71 -7.78
N TYR A 13 -0.71 -4.51 -6.50
CA TYR A 13 -0.90 -3.24 -5.82
C TYR A 13 0.02 -3.07 -4.61
N ILE A 14 0.20 -1.82 -4.20
CA ILE A 14 0.71 -1.44 -2.89
C ILE A 14 -0.23 -0.40 -2.30
N LEU A 15 -0.44 -0.46 -1.00
CA LEU A 15 -1.22 0.52 -0.29
C LEU A 15 -0.55 0.88 1.03
N GLU A 16 -0.79 2.11 1.46
CA GLU A 16 -0.18 2.71 2.63
C GLU A 16 -1.23 3.55 3.36
N LEU A 17 -1.44 3.27 4.65
CA LEU A 17 -2.21 4.12 5.55
C LEU A 17 -1.27 4.79 6.53
N HIS A 18 -1.42 6.10 6.68
CA HIS A 18 -0.70 6.90 7.63
C HIS A 18 -1.66 7.75 8.45
N ALA A 19 -1.32 7.97 9.73
CA ALA A 19 -1.95 8.95 10.59
C ALA A 19 -0.83 9.80 11.21
N LYS A 20 -1.02 11.12 11.27
CA LYS A 20 -0.10 12.06 11.93
C LYS A 20 -0.10 11.89 13.45
N ASP A 21 -1.26 11.60 14.01
CA ASP A 21 -1.44 11.36 15.44
C ASP A 21 -2.58 10.36 15.68
N THR A 22 -2.50 9.61 16.77
CA THR A 22 -3.54 8.65 17.18
C THR A 22 -3.81 8.84 18.67
N SER A 23 -5.00 9.30 19.01
CA SER A 23 -5.44 9.44 20.39
C SER A 23 -6.40 8.29 20.73
N GLU A 24 -6.00 7.43 21.66
CA GLU A 24 -6.81 6.32 22.13
C GLU A 24 -7.94 6.80 23.05
N ILE A 25 -9.08 6.09 23.00
CA ILE A 25 -10.18 6.27 23.96
C ILE A 25 -9.94 5.24 25.09
N ASP A 26 -8.89 5.51 25.86
CA ASP A 26 -8.54 4.99 27.19
C ASP A 26 -8.16 3.50 27.43
N GLU A 27 -7.15 3.38 28.30
CA GLU A 27 -6.48 2.29 29.03
C GLU A 27 -6.18 0.92 28.35
N SER A 28 -4.88 0.73 28.11
CA SER A 28 -4.14 -0.54 27.96
C SER A 28 -3.77 -1.01 26.55
N TYR A 29 -3.14 -0.16 25.73
CA TYR A 29 -2.28 -0.65 24.66
C TYR A 29 -1.35 0.47 24.20
N GLU A 30 -0.03 0.34 24.38
CA GLU A 30 0.92 1.27 23.74
C GLU A 30 0.91 1.02 22.23
N LEU A 31 0.03 1.70 21.49
CA LEU A 31 0.21 1.78 20.04
C LEU A 31 1.51 2.51 19.76
N CYS A 32 2.34 1.86 18.96
CA CYS A 32 3.62 2.34 18.47
C CYS A 32 3.62 3.87 18.27
N SER A 33 4.45 4.56 19.04
CA SER A 33 4.77 5.96 18.86
C SER A 33 5.18 6.21 17.41
N PHE A 34 4.30 6.83 16.63
CA PHE A 34 4.70 7.39 15.34
C PHE A 34 5.52 8.65 15.62
N ASP A 35 6.66 8.77 14.94
CA ASP A 35 7.61 9.86 15.10
C ASP A 35 6.89 11.21 15.12
N LYS A 36 6.95 11.87 16.27
CA LYS A 36 6.45 13.22 16.48
C LYS A 36 7.42 14.19 15.79
N ASN A 37 7.20 14.48 14.51
CA ASN A 37 7.57 15.79 13.99
C ASN A 37 6.32 16.68 14.03
N SER A 38 6.23 17.41 15.14
CA SER A 38 5.30 18.50 15.34
C SER A 38 5.62 19.64 14.39
N ASP A 39 4.65 20.04 13.58
CA ASP A 39 4.41 21.44 13.27
C ASP A 39 2.90 21.65 13.25
N SER A 40 2.42 22.25 14.34
CA SER A 40 1.05 22.68 14.55
C SER A 40 0.89 24.09 14.01
N GLU A 41 0.09 24.29 12.97
CA GLU A 41 -0.61 25.56 12.77
C GLU A 41 -2.07 25.31 12.36
N ASP A 42 -2.94 25.88 13.19
CA ASP A 42 -4.39 25.93 13.10
C ASP A 42 -4.79 27.10 12.20
N SER A 43 -5.51 26.83 11.11
CA SER A 43 -6.36 27.83 10.46
C SER A 43 -7.38 27.14 9.56
N GLY A 44 -8.66 27.41 9.83
CA GLY A 44 -9.80 26.81 9.15
C GLY A 44 -9.87 27.03 7.63
N GLU A 45 -10.54 26.08 6.99
CA GLU A 45 -11.24 26.26 5.70
C GLU A 45 -10.42 26.79 4.50
N SER A 46 -9.22 26.24 4.23
CA SER A 46 -8.60 26.16 2.89
C SER A 46 -7.27 25.40 3.03
N SER A 47 -7.01 24.21 2.50
CA SER A 47 -7.15 23.74 1.12
C SER A 47 -7.45 22.24 1.10
N MET A 48 -8.43 21.83 0.29
CA MET A 48 -8.87 20.44 0.05
C MET A 48 -7.82 19.51 -0.61
N PHE A 49 -6.55 19.90 -0.63
CA PHE A 49 -5.48 19.20 -1.32
C PHE A 49 -4.30 19.01 -0.38
N MET A 50 -3.78 17.79 -0.34
CA MET A 50 -2.45 17.51 0.19
C MET A 50 -1.47 18.44 -0.53
N LYS A 51 -0.73 19.25 0.23
CA LYS A 51 0.30 20.14 -0.34
C LYS A 51 1.30 19.29 -1.13
N ASP A 52 1.82 19.80 -2.25
CA ASP A 52 2.76 19.05 -3.10
C ASP A 52 3.93 18.47 -2.30
N GLU A 53 4.48 19.22 -1.35
CA GLU A 53 5.55 18.72 -0.45
C GLU A 53 5.12 17.53 0.43
N GLU A 54 3.86 17.50 0.89
CA GLU A 54 3.34 16.36 1.65
C GLU A 54 3.09 15.17 0.72
N PHE A 55 2.63 15.43 -0.51
CA PHE A 55 2.46 14.42 -1.54
C PHE A 55 3.79 13.76 -1.93
N ASP A 56 4.85 14.55 -2.16
CA ASP A 56 6.19 14.05 -2.52
C ASP A 56 6.79 13.19 -1.40
N LYS A 57 6.54 13.59 -0.13
CA LYS A 57 6.92 12.78 1.03
C LYS A 57 6.19 11.43 1.03
N ARG A 58 4.88 11.40 0.76
CA ARG A 58 4.13 10.14 0.63
C ARG A 58 4.65 9.28 -0.50
N LEU A 59 4.90 9.88 -1.67
CA LEU A 59 5.42 9.16 -2.82
C LEU A 59 6.77 8.50 -2.52
N THR A 60 7.70 9.26 -1.92
CA THR A 60 9.01 8.76 -1.46
C THR A 60 8.86 7.58 -0.51
N MET A 61 7.90 7.66 0.40
CA MET A 61 7.64 6.64 1.41
C MET A 61 7.06 5.35 0.81
N ILE A 62 6.12 5.48 -0.13
CA ILE A 62 5.57 4.34 -0.87
C ILE A 62 6.65 3.67 -1.72
N LEU A 63 7.52 4.45 -2.35
CA LEU A 63 8.68 3.92 -3.08
C LEU A 63 9.61 3.13 -2.17
N ALA A 64 9.90 3.63 -0.98
CA ALA A 64 10.67 2.90 0.02
C ALA A 64 9.97 1.58 0.42
N CYS A 65 8.65 1.62 0.64
CA CYS A 65 7.85 0.42 0.93
C CYS A 65 7.89 -0.59 -0.23
N LEU A 66 7.85 -0.11 -1.48
CA LEU A 66 7.93 -0.96 -2.68
C LEU A 66 9.30 -1.64 -2.80
N VAL A 67 10.39 -0.95 -2.46
CA VAL A 67 11.74 -1.54 -2.39
C VAL A 67 11.78 -2.66 -1.34
N VAL A 68 11.25 -2.41 -0.15
CA VAL A 68 11.19 -3.43 0.91
C VAL A 68 10.32 -4.63 0.49
N ALA A 69 9.17 -4.39 -0.13
CA ALA A 69 8.30 -5.43 -0.62
C ALA A 69 8.96 -6.26 -1.74
N SER A 70 9.71 -5.60 -2.63
CA SER A 70 10.48 -6.25 -3.68
C SER A 70 11.62 -7.10 -3.11
N ALA A 71 12.32 -6.63 -2.07
CA ALA A 71 13.33 -7.42 -1.37
C ALA A 71 12.71 -8.68 -0.73
N ARG A 72 11.55 -8.56 -0.07
CA ARG A 72 10.81 -9.71 0.49
C ARG A 72 10.42 -10.71 -0.59
N ARG A 73 9.98 -10.24 -1.76
CA ARG A 73 9.68 -11.08 -2.92
C ARG A 73 10.91 -11.83 -3.44
N LEU A 74 12.08 -11.18 -3.47
CA LEU A 74 13.34 -11.81 -3.88
C LEU A 74 13.79 -12.89 -2.89
N LEU A 75 13.62 -12.66 -1.59
CA LEU A 75 13.91 -13.64 -0.54
C LEU A 75 12.92 -14.82 -0.60
N PHE A 76 11.63 -14.54 -0.75
CA PHE A 76 10.58 -15.54 -0.87
C PHE A 76 10.85 -16.55 -2.00
N ARG A 77 11.46 -16.08 -3.09
CA ARG A 77 11.88 -16.93 -4.21
C ARG A 77 12.80 -18.06 -3.79
N GLU A 78 13.76 -17.78 -2.89
CA GLU A 78 14.69 -18.80 -2.41
C GLU A 78 13.93 -19.83 -1.58
N THR A 79 13.04 -19.39 -0.68
CA THR A 79 12.15 -20.27 0.08
C THR A 79 11.25 -21.13 -0.82
N LEU A 80 10.75 -20.58 -1.93
CA LEU A 80 9.83 -21.28 -2.81
C LEU A 80 10.48 -22.44 -3.58
N LYS A 81 11.81 -22.43 -3.76
CA LYS A 81 12.55 -23.55 -4.37
C LYS A 81 12.41 -24.83 -3.53
N ASP A 82 12.43 -24.67 -2.22
CA ASP A 82 12.35 -25.77 -1.26
C ASP A 82 10.89 -26.15 -0.94
N HIS A 83 9.94 -25.23 -1.17
CA HIS A 83 8.53 -25.40 -0.81
C HIS A 83 7.59 -25.28 -2.02
N GLN A 84 7.75 -26.16 -3.01
CA GLN A 84 6.99 -26.08 -4.28
C GLN A 84 5.46 -26.26 -4.13
N THR A 85 4.99 -26.85 -3.04
CA THR A 85 3.56 -27.06 -2.75
C THR A 85 2.88 -25.85 -2.11
N LEU A 86 3.65 -24.79 -1.77
CA LEU A 86 3.12 -23.60 -1.12
C LEU A 86 2.05 -22.94 -1.99
N GLN A 87 0.90 -22.65 -1.38
CA GLN A 87 -0.27 -22.07 -2.03
C GLN A 87 -0.53 -20.62 -1.63
N ASN A 88 -0.16 -20.18 -0.44
CA ASN A 88 -0.29 -18.77 -0.04
C ASN A 88 0.92 -18.39 0.82
N VAL A 89 1.29 -17.11 0.83
CA VAL A 89 2.34 -16.58 1.70
C VAL A 89 1.97 -15.19 2.19
N THR A 90 2.27 -14.93 3.46
CA THR A 90 2.25 -13.60 4.05
C THR A 90 3.56 -13.42 4.83
N ILE A 91 4.29 -12.35 4.53
CA ILE A 91 5.57 -12.00 5.16
C ILE A 91 5.43 -10.60 5.74
N SER A 92 5.54 -10.48 7.05
CA SER A 92 5.50 -9.21 7.78
C SER A 92 6.74 -9.04 8.66
N ASP A 93 7.05 -7.79 9.03
CA ASP A 93 7.96 -7.53 10.14
C ASP A 93 7.28 -7.83 11.49
N GLU A 94 8.09 -7.91 12.55
CA GLU A 94 7.63 -8.18 13.92
C GLU A 94 6.51 -7.22 14.37
N LYS A 95 6.57 -5.96 13.92
CA LYS A 95 5.59 -4.93 14.26
C LYS A 95 4.37 -4.93 13.34
N GLN A 96 4.32 -5.80 12.33
CA GLN A 96 3.30 -5.83 11.27
C GLN A 96 3.08 -4.44 10.65
N ILE A 97 4.16 -3.68 10.47
CA ILE A 97 4.12 -2.37 9.81
C ILE A 97 4.01 -2.58 8.31
N GLY A 98 4.82 -3.48 7.75
CA GLY A 98 4.83 -3.77 6.33
C GLY A 98 4.54 -5.23 6.05
N THR A 99 3.54 -5.48 5.22
CA THR A 99 3.12 -6.84 4.84
C THR A 99 3.27 -7.07 3.35
N PHE A 100 3.97 -8.14 2.97
CA PHE A 100 3.97 -8.70 1.62
C PHE A 100 3.06 -9.93 1.59
N SER A 101 2.25 -10.11 0.55
CA SER A 101 1.42 -11.32 0.41
C SER A 101 1.33 -11.80 -1.05
N MET A 102 1.18 -13.11 -1.21
CA MET A 102 0.79 -13.74 -2.49
C MET A 102 -0.19 -14.88 -2.23
N ASN A 103 -1.26 -14.94 -3.02
CA ASN A 103 -2.20 -16.04 -3.07
C ASN A 103 -1.78 -17.12 -4.07
N ARG A 104 -2.56 -18.21 -4.16
CA ARG A 104 -2.26 -19.36 -5.03
C ARG A 104 -2.01 -18.98 -6.48
N ARG A 105 -2.88 -18.17 -7.07
CA ARG A 105 -2.76 -17.71 -8.46
C ARG A 105 -1.46 -16.92 -8.66
N GLN A 106 -1.19 -16.00 -7.75
CA GLN A 106 0.00 -15.15 -7.75
C GLN A 106 1.30 -15.97 -7.61
N ILE A 107 1.31 -16.98 -6.74
CA ILE A 107 2.46 -17.89 -6.57
C ILE A 107 2.68 -18.74 -7.84
N GLU A 108 1.61 -19.24 -8.47
CA GLU A 108 1.70 -19.99 -9.73
C GLU A 108 2.27 -19.10 -10.87
N GLU A 109 1.82 -17.84 -10.97
CA GLU A 109 2.38 -16.85 -11.88
C GLU A 109 3.86 -16.57 -11.62
N PHE A 110 4.21 -16.39 -10.34
CA PHE A 110 5.57 -16.16 -9.90
C PHE A 110 6.50 -17.32 -10.27
N LYS A 111 6.06 -18.58 -10.05
CA LYS A 111 6.78 -19.80 -10.44
C LYS A 111 7.03 -19.87 -11.95
N ARG A 112 6.04 -19.52 -12.78
CA ARG A 112 6.22 -19.46 -14.25
C ARG A 112 7.30 -18.45 -14.64
N GLY A 113 7.37 -17.31 -13.95
CA GLY A 113 8.41 -16.30 -14.17
C GLY A 113 9.81 -16.75 -13.72
N MET A 114 9.91 -17.47 -12.60
CA MET A 114 11.19 -17.99 -12.07
C MET A 114 11.88 -18.96 -13.03
N ASN A 115 11.10 -19.78 -13.74
CA ASN A 115 11.63 -20.79 -14.66
C ASN A 115 12.14 -20.21 -15.99
N SER A 116 11.95 -18.90 -16.22
CA SER A 116 12.51 -18.22 -17.38
C SER A 116 13.99 -17.89 -17.18
N ARG A 117 14.82 -18.18 -18.18
CA ARG A 117 16.29 -17.97 -18.14
C ARG A 117 16.70 -16.51 -17.88
N ASP A 118 15.79 -15.56 -18.09
CA ASP A 118 16.04 -14.12 -17.95
C ASP A 118 15.31 -13.48 -16.76
N TRP A 119 14.90 -14.24 -15.73
CA TRP A 119 14.11 -13.68 -14.62
C TRP A 119 14.81 -12.51 -13.89
N ILE A 120 16.15 -12.56 -13.71
CA ILE A 120 16.93 -11.46 -13.10
C ILE A 120 16.83 -10.20 -13.95
N LYS A 121 17.03 -10.35 -15.27
CA LYS A 121 16.92 -9.23 -16.22
C LYS A 121 15.50 -8.68 -16.24
N LYS A 122 14.48 -9.54 -16.20
CA LYS A 122 13.07 -9.13 -16.19
C LYS A 122 12.61 -8.53 -14.86
N THR A 123 13.28 -8.81 -13.74
CA THR A 123 12.91 -8.29 -12.41
C THR A 123 13.69 -7.02 -12.03
N LEU A 124 14.93 -6.87 -12.50
CA LEU A 124 15.82 -5.75 -12.17
C LEU A 124 16.03 -4.76 -13.33
N MET A 125 15.79 -5.16 -14.59
CA MET A 125 15.96 -4.35 -15.79
C MET A 125 14.71 -4.48 -16.68
N GLU A 126 13.51 -4.11 -16.20
CA GLU A 126 12.31 -4.09 -17.05
C GLU A 126 12.48 -3.10 -18.23
N SER A 127 13.18 -3.54 -19.28
CA SER A 127 13.33 -2.91 -20.60
C SER A 127 12.39 -3.57 -21.62
N ASP A 128 11.39 -4.30 -21.15
CA ASP A 128 10.44 -5.03 -22.00
C ASP A 128 9.24 -4.12 -22.32
N LYS A 129 9.49 -3.13 -23.19
CA LYS A 129 8.61 -2.33 -24.09
C LYS A 129 7.17 -1.92 -23.71
N SER A 130 6.63 -2.28 -22.56
CA SER A 130 5.32 -1.88 -22.07
C SER A 130 5.53 -1.18 -20.75
N THR A 131 5.51 0.16 -20.79
CA THR A 131 5.44 1.01 -19.61
C THR A 131 4.26 0.53 -18.76
N PRO A 132 4.47 -0.04 -17.55
CA PRO A 132 3.35 -0.36 -16.68
C PRO A 132 2.56 0.91 -16.38
N PHE A 133 1.26 0.82 -16.57
CA PHE A 133 0.32 1.84 -16.15
C PHE A 133 -0.02 1.58 -14.68
N PHE A 134 0.13 2.61 -13.85
CA PHE A 134 -0.33 2.55 -12.47
C PHE A 134 -1.43 3.58 -12.27
N ARG A 135 -2.44 3.22 -11.48
CA ARG A 135 -3.41 4.17 -10.95
C ARG A 135 -3.14 4.36 -9.48
N MET A 136 -2.98 5.61 -9.11
CA MET A 136 -2.84 6.00 -7.73
C MET A 136 -4.10 6.70 -7.26
N LYS A 137 -4.63 6.27 -6.12
CA LYS A 137 -5.77 6.91 -5.45
C LYS A 137 -5.38 7.31 -4.03
N VAL A 138 -5.65 8.57 -3.68
CA VAL A 138 -5.34 9.15 -2.36
C VAL A 138 -6.63 9.58 -1.66
N TRP A 139 -6.78 9.17 -0.41
CA TRP A 139 -7.77 9.68 0.52
C TRP A 139 -7.03 10.41 1.63
N ASP A 140 -7.42 11.64 1.91
CA ASP A 140 -6.82 12.43 2.98
C ASP A 140 -7.93 13.08 3.80
N VAL A 141 -7.91 12.86 5.11
CA VAL A 141 -8.89 13.42 6.04
C VAL A 141 -8.20 13.97 7.29
N PRO A 142 -8.61 15.15 7.78
CA PRO A 142 -7.97 15.76 8.95
C PRO A 142 -8.19 14.96 10.23
N GLU A 143 -9.32 14.26 10.34
CA GLU A 143 -9.65 13.43 11.49
C GLU A 143 -10.56 12.25 11.07
N LEU A 144 -10.28 11.07 11.61
CA LEU A 144 -11.03 9.85 11.41
C LEU A 144 -11.33 9.20 12.77
N LYS A 145 -12.60 9.26 13.18
CA LYS A 145 -13.08 8.64 14.42
C LYS A 145 -13.32 7.16 14.19
N LEU A 146 -12.60 6.31 14.91
CA LEU A 146 -12.74 4.85 14.92
C LEU A 146 -13.49 4.41 16.18
N SER A 147 -13.77 3.12 16.32
CA SER A 147 -14.49 2.56 17.46
C SER A 147 -13.69 2.65 18.76
N ARG A 148 -12.35 2.54 18.69
CA ARG A 148 -11.45 2.50 19.85
C ARG A 148 -10.47 3.68 19.93
N CYS A 149 -10.29 4.42 18.85
CA CYS A 149 -9.39 5.57 18.84
C CYS A 149 -9.84 6.62 17.83
N THR A 150 -9.20 7.78 17.88
CA THR A 150 -9.33 8.81 16.86
C THR A 150 -7.97 9.02 16.20
N MET A 151 -7.93 8.94 14.88
CA MET A 151 -6.73 9.21 14.09
C MET A 151 -6.81 10.63 13.51
N LYS A 152 -5.73 11.41 13.63
CA LYS A 152 -5.62 12.75 13.04
C LYS A 152 -4.67 12.72 11.85
N GLY A 153 -4.97 13.53 10.84
CA GLY A 153 -4.22 13.63 9.59
C GLY A 153 -4.04 12.27 8.92
N VAL A 154 -5.15 11.63 8.57
CA VAL A 154 -5.16 10.28 8.02
C VAL A 154 -5.09 10.33 6.51
N THR A 155 -4.05 9.73 5.96
CA THR A 155 -3.85 9.55 4.53
C THR A 155 -3.85 8.07 4.19
N LEU A 156 -4.67 7.65 3.23
CA LEU A 156 -4.56 6.35 2.56
C LEU A 156 -4.12 6.59 1.13
N VAL A 157 -3.06 5.91 0.70
CA VAL A 157 -2.62 5.87 -0.69
C VAL A 157 -2.71 4.44 -1.19
N VAL A 158 -3.28 4.27 -2.37
CA VAL A 158 -3.34 2.99 -3.08
C VAL A 158 -2.71 3.20 -4.45
N ILE A 159 -1.71 2.39 -4.79
CA ILE A 159 -1.14 2.31 -6.14
C ILE A 159 -1.44 0.90 -6.66
N GLU A 160 -2.23 0.84 -7.72
CA GLU A 160 -2.64 -0.39 -8.38
C GLU A 160 -2.09 -0.43 -9.80
N ARG A 161 -1.60 -1.59 -10.23
CA ARG A 161 -1.17 -1.81 -11.60
C ARG A 161 -2.37 -2.07 -12.50
N ILE A 162 -2.39 -1.43 -13.67
CA ILE A 162 -3.42 -1.60 -14.70
C ILE A 162 -2.81 -2.28 -15.93
N GLU A 163 -3.53 -3.25 -16.49
CA GLU A 163 -3.07 -4.02 -17.67
C GLU A 163 -3.29 -3.28 -19.00
N GLU A 164 -4.26 -2.38 -19.12
CA GLU A 164 -4.60 -1.62 -20.33
C GLU A 164 -5.07 -0.18 -19.99
N GLU A 165 -4.51 0.83 -20.67
CA GLU A 165 -4.82 2.27 -20.53
C GLU A 165 -6.31 2.63 -20.69
N ASN A 166 -7.09 1.79 -21.41
CA ASN A 166 -8.47 2.12 -21.81
C ASN A 166 -9.57 1.23 -21.22
N LYS A 167 -9.26 0.34 -20.28
CA LYS A 167 -10.34 -0.38 -19.57
C LYS A 167 -10.96 0.57 -18.53
N LYS A 168 -12.15 1.08 -18.87
CA LYS A 168 -13.16 1.54 -17.90
C LYS A 168 -13.59 0.35 -17.04
N VAL A 169 -12.68 -0.17 -16.21
CA VAL A 169 -13.05 -1.05 -15.11
C VAL A 169 -13.82 -0.17 -14.14
N GLU A 170 -15.04 -0.59 -13.83
CA GLU A 170 -15.84 -0.01 -12.75
C GLU A 170 -14.94 0.17 -11.53
N GLU A 171 -14.93 1.36 -10.93
CA GLU A 171 -14.08 1.73 -9.78
C GLU A 171 -14.49 0.98 -8.49
N SER A 172 -14.59 -0.35 -8.54
CA SER A 172 -14.81 -1.17 -7.35
C SER A 172 -13.47 -1.37 -6.65
N TRP A 173 -13.22 -0.48 -5.70
CA TRP A 173 -12.14 -0.59 -4.72
C TRP A 173 -12.57 -1.41 -3.49
N ASP A 174 -13.69 -2.14 -3.59
CA ASP A 174 -14.24 -2.96 -2.51
C ASP A 174 -13.25 -4.05 -2.06
N TRP A 175 -12.31 -4.41 -2.94
CA TRP A 175 -11.22 -5.32 -2.60
C TRP A 175 -10.28 -4.74 -1.54
N VAL A 176 -10.04 -3.42 -1.51
CA VAL A 176 -9.11 -2.76 -0.55
C VAL A 176 -9.57 -2.97 0.89
N VAL A 177 -10.88 -2.99 1.12
CA VAL A 177 -11.47 -3.23 2.45
C VAL A 177 -11.18 -4.65 2.95
N LYS A 178 -11.13 -5.63 2.04
CA LYS A 178 -10.87 -7.05 2.36
C LYS A 178 -9.39 -7.36 2.55
N THR A 179 -8.51 -6.43 2.19
CA THR A 179 -7.07 -6.66 2.14
C THR A 179 -6.44 -6.87 3.52
N PHE A 180 -7.05 -6.39 4.60
CA PHE A 180 -6.47 -6.49 5.95
C PHE A 180 -7.28 -7.33 6.92
N ASP A 181 -8.14 -8.24 6.45
CA ASP A 181 -9.04 -9.11 7.25
C ASP A 181 -8.36 -10.07 8.26
N GLY A 182 -7.12 -9.82 8.69
CA GLY A 182 -6.47 -10.60 9.72
C GLY A 182 -6.96 -10.29 11.14
N GLU A 183 -6.70 -11.23 12.04
CA GLU A 183 -7.27 -11.25 13.39
C GLU A 183 -6.52 -10.37 14.40
N ALA A 184 -5.33 -9.87 14.03
CA ALA A 184 -4.52 -9.03 14.89
C ALA A 184 -5.27 -7.72 15.20
N GLU A 185 -5.23 -7.26 16.47
CA GLU A 185 -5.95 -6.04 16.86
C GLU A 185 -5.53 -4.82 16.03
N LYS A 186 -4.25 -4.73 15.69
CA LYS A 186 -3.71 -3.67 14.83
C LYS A 186 -4.33 -3.68 13.42
N GLU A 187 -4.54 -4.86 12.85
CA GLU A 187 -5.21 -5.03 11.55
C GLU A 187 -6.69 -4.68 11.65
N LYS A 188 -7.37 -4.97 12.76
CA LYS A 188 -8.77 -4.58 12.99
C LYS A 188 -8.96 -3.06 13.01
N VAL A 189 -8.10 -2.33 13.70
CA VAL A 189 -8.14 -0.85 13.73
C VAL A 189 -7.89 -0.28 12.33
N PHE A 190 -6.93 -0.87 11.60
CA PHE A 190 -6.62 -0.48 10.23
C PHE A 190 -7.79 -0.74 9.26
N ASN A 191 -8.40 -1.93 9.32
CA ASN A 191 -9.58 -2.28 8.54
C ASN A 191 -10.71 -1.29 8.75
N GLU A 192 -10.96 -0.92 10.02
CA GLU A 192 -11.98 0.06 10.35
C GLU A 192 -11.66 1.42 9.72
N ALA A 193 -10.39 1.85 9.79
CA ALA A 193 -9.94 3.10 9.19
C ALA A 193 -10.15 3.11 7.68
N VAL A 194 -9.69 2.07 6.97
CA VAL A 194 -9.91 1.94 5.53
C VAL A 194 -11.40 1.98 5.20
N ARG A 195 -12.23 1.17 5.87
CA ARG A 195 -13.68 1.14 5.63
C ARG A 195 -14.32 2.53 5.79
N LYS A 196 -13.98 3.26 6.87
CA LYS A 196 -14.51 4.61 7.10
C LYS A 196 -14.00 5.65 6.11
N LEU A 197 -12.78 5.51 5.58
CA LEU A 197 -12.28 6.36 4.50
C LEU A 197 -13.08 6.15 3.21
N PHE A 198 -13.43 4.90 2.88
CA PHE A 198 -14.28 4.57 1.72
C PHE A 198 -15.72 5.09 1.89
N GLU A 199 -16.29 5.03 3.09
CA GLU A 199 -17.62 5.61 3.40
C GLU A 199 -17.67 7.13 3.17
N LYS A 200 -16.56 7.85 3.42
CA LYS A 200 -16.50 9.31 3.27
C LYS A 200 -16.53 9.78 1.81
N LYS A 201 -16.45 8.90 0.80
CA LYS A 201 -16.52 9.15 -0.66
C LYS A 201 -15.67 10.33 -1.19
N ARG A 202 -14.70 10.79 -0.41
CA ARG A 202 -13.81 11.91 -0.70
C ARG A 202 -12.42 11.35 -0.97
N SER A 203 -12.22 10.79 -2.16
CA SER A 203 -10.89 10.50 -2.70
C SER A 203 -10.45 11.68 -3.54
N TYR A 204 -9.26 12.20 -3.31
CA TYR A 204 -8.90 13.51 -3.84
C TYR A 204 -8.06 13.48 -5.11
N ILE A 205 -7.42 12.36 -5.47
CA ILE A 205 -6.62 12.31 -6.69
C ILE A 205 -6.64 10.88 -7.25
N SER A 206 -7.21 10.69 -8.45
CA SER A 206 -6.90 9.55 -9.31
C SER A 206 -5.89 10.04 -10.34
N ARG A 207 -4.60 9.74 -10.15
CA ARG A 207 -3.57 10.01 -11.14
C ARG A 207 -3.20 8.70 -11.81
N GLU A 208 -3.32 8.67 -13.14
CA GLU A 208 -2.70 7.64 -13.96
C GLU A 208 -1.24 8.03 -14.13
N MET A 209 -0.34 7.14 -13.72
CA MET A 209 1.10 7.33 -13.80
C MET A 209 1.66 6.40 -14.87
N ASN A 210 2.34 6.98 -15.84
CA ASN A 210 3.12 6.23 -16.83
C ASN A 210 4.52 6.03 -16.25
N SER A 211 4.96 4.78 -16.11
CA SER A 211 6.22 4.44 -15.42
C SER A 211 7.53 4.90 -16.10
N SER A 212 7.49 5.87 -17.00
CA SER A 212 8.69 6.53 -17.51
C SER A 212 8.61 7.99 -17.06
N PHE A 213 9.35 8.32 -16.00
CA PHE A 213 9.62 9.67 -15.47
C PHE A 213 8.70 10.27 -14.37
N ASP A 214 7.43 9.93 -14.25
CA ASP A 214 6.52 10.67 -13.32
C ASP A 214 6.65 10.31 -11.83
N ILE A 215 7.45 9.31 -11.48
CA ILE A 215 7.62 8.83 -10.10
C ILE A 215 8.95 9.33 -9.48
N LEU A 216 9.82 9.96 -10.28
CA LEU A 216 11.18 10.35 -9.89
C LEU A 216 11.53 11.82 -10.21
N GLN A 217 10.54 12.66 -10.55
CA GLN A 217 10.69 14.12 -10.61
C GLN A 217 9.92 14.76 -9.45
#